data_AF-A0A944BWZ6-F1
#
_entry.id   AF-A0A944BWZ6-F1
#
_cell.length_a   1.000
_cell.length_b   1.000
_cell.length_c   1.000
_cell.angle_alpha   90.00
_cell.angle_beta   90.00
_cell.angle_gamma   90.00
#
_symmetry.space_group_name_H-M   'P 1'
#
loop_
_entity.id
_entity.type
_entity.pdbx_description
1 polymer ?
#
loop_
_entity_poly.entity_id
_entity_poly.type
_entity_poly.pdbx_seq_one_letter_code
_entity_poly.pdbx_strand_id
1 'polypeptide(L)' 'MKRIIVAIDGHSSCGKSTMAKELAREVGYVYVDTGAMYR' A
#
# COMPACT_ATOMS: atom_id res chain seq x y z
N MET A 1 16.98 3.97 13.32
CA MET A 1 16.08 2.82 13.08
C MET A 1 16.02 2.54 11.58
N LYS A 2 15.91 1.27 11.17
CA LYS A 2 15.80 0.88 9.76
C LYS A 2 14.33 1.04 9.32
N ARG A 3 14.09 1.68 8.18
CA ARG A 3 12.74 1.79 7.61
C ARG A 3 12.33 0.45 7.02
N ILE A 4 11.15 -0.04 7.37
CA ILE A 4 10.55 -1.25 6.79
C ILE A 4 9.80 -0.82 5.54
N ILE A 5 9.88 -1.60 4.47
CA ILE A 5 9.10 -1.42 3.25
C ILE A 5 8.17 -2.61 3.15
N VAL A 6 6.87 -2.35 2.98
CA VAL A 6 5.82 -3.37 2.90
C VAL A 6 5.22 -3.33 1.51
N ALA A 7 5.29 -4.45 0.79
CA ALA A 7 4.60 -4.65 -0.48
C ALA A 7 3.28 -5.38 -0.23
N ILE A 8 2.19 -4.93 -0.88
CA ILE A 8 0.87 -5.54 -0.76
C ILE A 8 0.41 -6.01 -2.15
N ASP A 9 0.53 -7.32 -2.37
CA ASP A 9 0.21 -7.98 -3.63
C ASP A 9 -1.01 -8.89 -3.53
N GLY A 10 -1.64 -9.16 -4.67
CA GLY A 10 -2.79 -10.06 -4.80
C GLY A 10 -3.62 -9.77 -6.05
N HIS A 11 -4.66 -10.56 -6.27
CA HIS A 11 -5.51 -10.49 -7.47
C HIS A 11 -6.17 -9.12 -7.68
N SER A 12 -6.51 -8.81 -8.93
CA SER A 12 -7.21 -7.58 -9.29
C SER A 12 -8.58 -7.47 -8.59
N SER A 13 -9.04 -6.25 -8.33
CA SER A 13 -10.34 -5.96 -7.70
C SER A 13 -10.55 -6.46 -6.25
N CYS A 14 -9.52 -6.94 -5.54
CA CYS A 14 -9.65 -7.40 -4.14
C CYS A 14 -9.52 -6.30 -3.08
N GLY A 15 -9.59 -5.00 -3.43
CA GLY A 15 -9.54 -3.90 -2.46
C GLY A 15 -8.15 -3.59 -1.87
N LYS A 16 -7.06 -4.10 -2.47
CA LYS A 16 -5.68 -3.95 -1.97
C LYS A 16 -5.27 -2.50 -1.73
N SER A 17 -5.53 -1.60 -2.67
CA SER A 17 -5.17 -0.18 -2.55
C SER A 17 -5.91 0.50 -1.41
N THR A 18 -7.18 0.15 -1.19
CA THR A 18 -7.99 0.67 -0.08
C THR A 18 -7.41 0.22 1.26
N MET A 19 -7.20 -1.08 1.43
CA MET A 19 -6.65 -1.65 2.66
C MET A 19 -5.22 -1.14 2.94
N ALA A 20 -4.37 -1.03 1.92
CA ALA A 20 -3.02 -0.50 2.05
C ALA A 20 -3.01 0.97 2.52
N LYS A 21 -3.93 1.79 2.00
CA LYS A 21 -4.07 3.20 2.37
C LYS A 21 -4.53 3.36 3.82
N GLU A 22 -5.49 2.54 4.25
CA GLU A 22 -5.97 2.53 5.63
C GLU A 22 -4.91 2.05 6.61
N LEU A 23 -4.23 0.94 6.31
CA LEU A 23 -3.14 0.42 7.13
C LEU A 23 -2.02 1.45 7.29
N ALA A 24 -1.60 2.09 6.20
CA ALA A 24 -0.55 3.10 6.24
C ALA A 24 -0.93 4.28 7.14
N ARG A 25 -2.20 4.71 7.13
CA ARG A 25 -2.71 5.75 8.03
C ARG A 25 -2.69 5.30 9.49
N GLU A 26 -3.06 4.05 9.78
CA GLU A 26 -3.11 3.52 11.15
C GLU A 26 -1.73 3.34 11.77
N VAL A 27 -0.74 2.89 11.00
CA VAL A 27 0.61 2.62 11.51
C VAL A 27 1.62 3.75 11.27
N GLY A 28 1.19 4.87 10.67
CA GLY A 28 2.04 6.03 10.40
C GLY A 28 3.05 5.84 9.27
N TYR A 29 2.69 5.03 8.26
CA TYR A 29 3.50 4.79 7.07
C TYR A 29 3.02 5.65 5.90
N VAL A 30 3.92 5.88 4.93
CA VAL A 30 3.56 6.50 3.66
C VAL A 30 2.97 5.44 2.74
N TYR A 31 1.77 5.70 2.21
CA TYR A 31 1.15 4.89 1.17
C TYR A 31 1.65 5.31 -0.22
N VAL A 32 2.02 4.33 -1.05
CA VAL A 32 2.44 4.52 -2.45
C VAL A 32 1.51 3.71 -3.35
N ASP A 33 0.80 4.38 -4.26
CA ASP A 33 -0.05 3.72 -5.27
C ASP A 33 0.78 3.34 -6.50
N THR A 34 1.35 2.14 -6.48
CA THR A 34 2.12 1.60 -7.61
C THR A 34 1.24 1.40 -8.86
N GLY A 35 -0.06 1.12 -8.68
CA GLY A 35 -0.99 0.97 -9.80
C GLY A 35 -1.20 2.28 -10.57
N ALA A 36 -1.08 3.43 -9.92
CA ALA A 36 -1.09 4.74 -10.56
C ALA A 36 0.26 5.13 -11.19
N MET A 37 1.36 4.46 -10.86
CA MET A 37 2.67 4.74 -11.44
C MET A 37 2.85 4.09 -12.82
N TYR A 38 2.21 2.94 -13.03
CA TYR A 38 2.27 2.19 -14.29
C TYR A 38 1.13 2.50 -15.26
N ARG A 39 0.14 3.28 -14.82
CA ARG A 39 -0.88 3.88 -15.69
C ARG A 39 -0.39 5.23 -16.19
#